data_AF-A0A6G5AD52-F1
#
_entry.id   AF-A0A6G5AD52-F1
#
_cell.length_a   1.000
_cell.length_b   1.000
_cell.length_c   1.000
_cell.angle_alpha   90.00
_cell.angle_beta   90.00
_cell.angle_gamma   90.00
#
_symmetry.space_group_name_H-M   'P 1'
#
loop_
_entity.id
_entity.type
_entity.pdbx_description
1 polymer ?
#
loop_
_entity_poly.entity_id
_entity_poly.type
_entity_poly.pdbx_seq_one_letter_code
_entity_poly.pdbx_strand_id
1 'polypeptide(L)'
;MYYLRVKQKWMSEVVFVNPRYGLILPKKNDKPVVSATSVFGDDSDDEHDKATIEKTMRKESMRNLKKIQTQLTLRKAMEEDPSVFEYDEVYDDLKKNKEEKKQEVTKDRKPRYIEQLLKSAELRKREVDRRTQRKIQKERETEGEAFGDKEAYVTSAYKRKMQEMQEEEEREMRREQMDQMMDVTNRKT
;
A
#
# COMPACT_ATOMS: atom_id res chain seq x y z
N MET A 1 -46.15 13.83 -39.57
CA MET A 1 -46.33 12.64 -38.69
C MET A 1 -45.09 11.75 -38.54
N TYR A 2 -44.05 11.85 -39.39
CA TYR A 2 -42.86 10.99 -39.25
C TYR A 2 -41.79 11.49 -38.26
N TYR A 3 -41.70 12.80 -38.01
CA TYR A 3 -40.68 13.36 -37.12
C TYR A 3 -40.94 13.17 -35.61
N LEU A 4 -42.21 13.01 -35.18
CA LEU A 4 -42.52 12.80 -33.75
C LEU A 4 -42.25 11.36 -33.29
N ARG A 5 -42.28 10.38 -34.19
CA ARG A 5 -42.08 8.96 -33.83
C ARG A 5 -40.60 8.61 -33.65
N VAL A 6 -39.71 9.30 -34.35
CA VAL A 6 -38.25 9.10 -34.22
C VAL A 6 -37.73 9.69 -32.90
N LYS A 7 -38.27 10.84 -32.47
CA LYS A 7 -37.87 11.48 -31.20
C LYS A 7 -38.33 10.70 -29.96
N GLN A 8 -39.52 10.10 -30.02
CA GLN A 8 -40.04 9.21 -28.97
C GLN A 8 -39.19 7.93 -28.83
N LYS A 9 -38.74 7.34 -29.96
CA LYS A 9 -37.92 6.12 -29.94
C LYS A 9 -36.52 6.36 -29.36
N TRP A 10 -35.93 7.53 -29.62
CA TRP A 10 -34.64 7.92 -29.04
C TRP A 10 -34.68 8.19 -27.53
N MET A 11 -35.82 8.63 -26.99
CA MET A 11 -35.95 8.91 -25.55
C MET A 11 -36.31 7.68 -24.71
N SER A 12 -36.88 6.62 -25.32
CA SER A 12 -37.23 5.38 -24.61
C SER A 12 -36.09 4.35 -24.55
N GLU A 13 -34.98 4.58 -25.26
CA GLU A 13 -33.82 3.67 -25.35
C GLU A 13 -32.60 4.14 -24.55
N VAL A 14 -32.76 5.15 -23.68
CA VAL A 14 -31.73 5.55 -22.71
C VAL A 14 -31.96 4.77 -21.41
N VAL A 15 -31.42 3.55 -21.38
CA VAL A 15 -31.22 2.82 -20.13
C VAL A 15 -30.12 3.54 -19.37
N PHE A 16 -30.46 4.15 -18.23
CA PHE A 16 -29.48 4.77 -17.33
C PHE A 16 -28.64 3.67 -16.66
N VAL A 17 -27.59 3.23 -17.35
CA VAL A 17 -26.62 2.26 -16.83
C VAL A 17 -25.82 2.97 -15.75
N ASN A 18 -25.98 2.51 -14.50
CA ASN A 18 -25.23 3.01 -13.37
C ASN A 18 -23.74 2.66 -13.58
N PRO A 19 -22.83 3.63 -13.83
CA PRO A 19 -21.45 3.30 -14.13
C PRO A 19 -20.78 2.72 -12.88
N ARG A 20 -20.24 1.50 -13.00
CA ARG A 20 -19.43 0.83 -11.96
C ARG A 20 -18.16 1.60 -11.55
N TYR A 21 -17.92 2.76 -12.14
CA TYR A 21 -16.73 3.57 -11.96
C TYR A 21 -17.17 5.04 -11.87
N GLY A 22 -17.30 5.51 -10.64
CA GLY A 22 -17.65 6.88 -10.28
C GLY A 22 -17.42 7.08 -8.77
N LEU A 23 -17.10 8.30 -8.34
CA LEU A 23 -16.84 8.61 -6.94
C LEU A 23 -18.15 8.53 -6.13
N ILE A 24 -18.42 7.39 -5.50
CA ILE A 24 -19.60 7.17 -4.66
C ILE A 24 -19.35 7.83 -3.29
N LEU A 25 -19.99 8.98 -3.05
CA LEU A 25 -19.96 9.63 -1.74
C LEU A 25 -20.96 8.91 -0.80
N PRO A 26 -20.53 8.37 0.35
CA PRO A 26 -21.45 7.80 1.32
C PRO A 26 -22.34 8.89 1.91
N LYS A 27 -23.65 8.63 2.00
CA LYS A 27 -24.59 9.51 2.70
C LYS A 27 -24.16 9.62 4.17
N LYS A 28 -24.04 10.85 4.68
CA LYS A 28 -23.75 11.13 6.09
C LYS A 28 -24.90 10.61 6.95
N ASN A 29 -24.59 9.76 7.92
CA ASN A 29 -25.54 9.34 8.94
C ASN A 29 -25.63 10.43 10.00
N ASP A 30 -26.85 10.93 10.24
CA ASP A 30 -27.16 11.83 11.35
C ASP A 30 -26.97 11.09 12.67
N LYS A 31 -25.95 11.47 13.44
CA LYS A 31 -25.76 10.97 14.81
C LYS A 31 -26.66 11.79 15.75
N PRO A 32 -27.30 11.18 16.76
CA PRO A 32 -28.14 11.91 17.70
C PRO A 32 -27.30 12.92 18.50
N VAL A 33 -27.76 14.16 18.52
CA VAL A 33 -27.19 15.25 19.32
C VAL A 33 -27.40 14.91 20.79
N VAL A 34 -26.31 14.60 21.50
CA VAL A 34 -26.33 14.46 22.96
C VAL A 34 -26.53 15.83 23.58
N SER A 35 -27.69 16.02 24.22
CA SER A 35 -28.00 17.21 25.03
C SER A 35 -27.03 17.29 26.21
N ALA A 36 -26.24 18.35 26.29
CA ALA A 36 -25.29 18.56 27.37
C ALA A 36 -26.04 18.93 28.67
N THR A 37 -26.03 18.05 29.66
CA THR A 37 -26.50 18.38 31.01
C THR A 37 -25.49 19.32 31.66
N SER A 38 -25.78 20.62 31.68
CA SER A 38 -24.94 21.64 32.32
C SER A 38 -24.92 21.45 33.85
N VAL A 39 -23.71 21.41 34.41
CA VAL A 39 -23.44 21.26 35.86
C VAL A 39 -23.81 22.51 36.67
N PHE A 40 -24.03 23.66 36.03
CA PHE A 40 -24.24 24.93 36.71
C PHE A 40 -25.72 25.37 36.82
N GLY A 41 -26.66 24.61 36.23
CA GLY A 41 -28.07 24.99 36.17
C GLY A 41 -28.97 24.42 37.27
N ASP A 42 -28.39 23.79 38.29
CA ASP A 42 -29.09 22.88 39.21
C ASP A 42 -29.31 23.44 40.63
N ASP A 43 -29.03 24.74 40.84
CA ASP A 43 -29.05 25.39 42.15
C ASP A 43 -29.81 26.73 42.16
N SER A 44 -30.89 26.83 41.36
CA SER A 44 -31.73 28.02 41.31
C SER A 44 -33.20 27.65 41.43
N ASP A 45 -33.64 27.32 42.65
CA ASP A 45 -35.02 27.57 43.11
C ASP A 45 -35.12 27.41 44.64
N ASP A 46 -35.17 28.54 45.36
CA ASP A 46 -35.25 28.61 46.82
C ASP A 46 -36.72 28.62 47.29
N GLU A 47 -37.46 27.56 46.94
CA GLU A 47 -38.80 27.27 47.49
C GLU A 47 -38.71 26.08 48.46
N HIS A 48 -38.82 26.38 49.76
CA HIS A 48 -38.80 25.40 50.87
C HIS A 48 -40.11 24.59 51.01
N ASP A 49 -40.66 24.14 49.90
CA ASP A 49 -41.78 23.21 49.93
C ASP A 49 -41.31 21.80 50.28
N LYS A 50 -42.14 21.06 51.02
CA LYS A 50 -41.86 19.68 51.46
C LYS A 50 -41.44 18.76 50.30
N ALA A 51 -41.97 19.02 49.10
CA ALA A 51 -41.64 18.29 47.88
C ALA A 51 -40.21 18.59 47.37
N THR A 52 -39.71 19.81 47.55
CA THR A 52 -38.34 20.21 47.17
C THR A 52 -37.32 19.56 48.10
N ILE A 53 -37.58 19.56 49.41
CA ILE A 53 -36.75 18.90 50.43
C ILE A 53 -36.70 17.37 50.18
N GLU A 54 -37.81 16.74 49.81
CA GLU A 54 -37.81 15.32 49.47
C GLU A 54 -36.99 15.02 48.20
N LYS A 55 -37.06 15.90 47.18
CA LYS A 55 -36.25 15.78 45.96
C LYS A 55 -34.75 15.95 46.26
N THR A 56 -34.36 16.92 47.09
CA THR A 56 -32.95 17.10 47.48
C THR A 56 -32.44 15.91 48.27
N MET A 57 -33.20 15.40 49.25
CA MET A 57 -32.84 14.20 50.02
C MET A 57 -32.70 12.95 49.14
N ARG A 58 -33.60 12.75 48.16
CA ARG A 58 -33.49 11.66 47.18
C ARG A 58 -32.26 11.83 46.26
N LYS A 59 -31.94 13.07 45.89
CA LYS A 59 -30.75 13.38 45.08
C LYS A 59 -29.46 13.16 45.85
N GLU A 60 -29.42 13.51 47.13
CA GLU A 60 -28.31 13.25 48.04
C GLU A 60 -28.12 11.75 48.28
N SER A 61 -29.19 10.99 48.51
CA SER A 61 -29.10 9.54 48.66
C SER A 61 -28.58 8.88 47.37
N MET A 62 -29.01 9.34 46.20
CA MET A 62 -28.49 8.90 44.90
C MET A 62 -27.02 9.30 44.69
N ARG A 63 -26.61 10.50 45.11
CA ARG A 63 -25.20 10.94 45.07
C ARG A 63 -24.34 10.06 45.99
N ASN A 64 -24.81 9.72 47.19
CA ASN A 64 -24.10 8.85 48.12
C ASN A 64 -24.00 7.41 47.61
N LEU A 65 -25.06 6.87 47.00
CA LEU A 65 -25.02 5.56 46.35
C LEU A 65 -24.00 5.54 45.21
N LYS A 66 -23.96 6.59 44.37
CA LYS A 66 -22.95 6.72 43.30
C LYS A 66 -21.54 6.79 43.87
N LYS A 67 -21.31 7.52 44.97
CA LYS A 67 -20.00 7.55 45.65
C LYS A 67 -19.57 6.16 46.12
N ILE A 68 -20.47 5.41 46.77
CA ILE A 68 -20.19 4.04 47.21
C ILE A 68 -19.84 3.15 46.00
N GLN A 69 -20.62 3.23 44.93
CA GLN A 69 -20.36 2.49 43.70
C GLN A 69 -18.99 2.84 43.11
N THR A 70 -18.62 4.12 43.05
CA THR A 70 -17.31 4.55 42.53
C THR A 70 -16.14 4.06 43.39
N GLN A 71 -16.31 4.03 44.71
CA GLN A 71 -15.29 3.51 45.61
C GLN A 71 -15.13 1.99 45.46
N LEU A 72 -16.25 1.27 45.29
CA LEU A 72 -16.23 -0.16 45.02
C LEU A 72 -15.50 -0.46 43.70
N THR A 73 -15.80 0.28 42.64
CA THR A 73 -15.13 0.10 41.34
C THR A 73 -13.65 0.45 41.42
N LEU A 74 -13.29 1.49 42.19
CA LEU A 74 -11.90 1.87 42.41
C LEU A 74 -11.13 0.76 43.12
N ARG A 75 -11.66 0.24 44.23
CA ARG A 75 -11.05 -0.86 44.98
C ARG A 75 -10.91 -2.11 44.12
N LYS A 76 -11.96 -2.48 43.38
CA LYS A 76 -11.92 -3.62 42.48
C LYS A 76 -10.83 -3.47 41.40
N ALA A 77 -10.71 -2.29 40.80
CA ALA A 77 -9.66 -2.02 39.82
C ALA A 77 -8.25 -2.12 40.43
N MET A 78 -8.05 -1.61 41.65
CA MET A 78 -6.78 -1.72 42.38
C MET A 78 -6.45 -3.15 42.82
N GLU A 79 -7.46 -3.98 43.12
CA GLU A 79 -7.30 -5.41 43.44
C GLU A 79 -6.93 -6.24 42.21
N GLU A 80 -7.50 -5.91 41.05
CA GLU A 80 -7.15 -6.56 39.78
C GLU A 80 -5.73 -6.19 39.33
N ASP A 81 -5.37 -4.91 39.41
CA ASP A 81 -4.04 -4.41 39.07
C ASP A 81 -3.69 -3.16 39.89
N PRO A 82 -2.69 -3.24 40.78
CA PRO A 82 -2.21 -2.08 41.53
C PRO A 82 -1.66 -0.95 40.64
N SER A 83 -1.16 -1.28 39.45
CA SER A 83 -0.56 -0.33 38.49
C SER A 83 -1.57 0.38 37.60
N VAL A 84 -2.88 0.14 37.77
CA VAL A 84 -3.94 0.63 36.88
C VAL A 84 -3.98 2.17 36.75
N PHE A 85 -3.42 2.91 37.70
CA PHE A 85 -3.32 4.38 37.68
C PHE A 85 -1.90 4.90 37.45
N GLU A 86 -0.91 4.03 37.23
CA GLU A 86 0.51 4.37 36.99
C GLU A 86 0.74 4.76 35.52
N TYR A 87 0.11 5.85 35.07
CA TYR A 87 0.13 6.27 33.67
C TYR A 87 1.51 6.71 33.15
N ASP A 88 2.35 7.29 34.01
CA ASP A 88 3.66 7.82 33.60
C ASP A 88 4.67 6.70 33.33
N GLU A 89 4.63 5.62 34.13
CA GLU A 89 5.58 4.52 34.06
C GLU A 89 5.41 3.68 32.78
N VAL A 90 4.18 3.53 32.28
CA VAL A 90 3.86 2.70 31.11
C VAL A 90 4.01 3.47 29.78
N TYR A 91 4.10 4.80 29.82
CA TYR A 91 4.11 5.63 28.61
C TYR A 91 5.36 5.37 27.74
N ASP A 92 6.52 5.29 28.36
CA ASP A 92 7.79 5.09 27.67
C ASP A 92 7.81 3.72 26.96
N ASP A 93 7.29 2.68 27.60
CA ASP A 93 7.18 1.34 27.01
C ASP A 93 6.18 1.28 25.85
N LEU A 94 5.03 1.95 25.98
CA LEU A 94 4.05 2.05 24.88
C LEU A 94 4.63 2.79 23.67
N LYS A 95 5.37 3.86 23.92
CA LYS A 95 6.05 4.63 22.88
C LYS A 95 7.11 3.79 22.19
N LYS A 96 7.96 3.11 22.96
CA LYS A 96 8.99 2.20 22.45
C LYS A 96 8.39 1.08 21.60
N ASN A 97 7.35 0.40 22.10
CA ASN A 97 6.64 -0.65 21.35
C ASN A 97 6.03 -0.13 20.03
N LYS A 98 5.52 1.10 20.02
CA LYS A 98 4.98 1.73 18.81
C LYS A 98 6.08 2.03 17.79
N GLU A 99 7.23 2.50 18.26
CA GLU A 99 8.39 2.76 17.42
C GLU A 99 8.99 1.47 16.85
N GLU A 100 9.11 0.41 17.66
CA GLU A 100 9.56 -0.92 17.23
C GLU A 100 8.66 -1.51 16.15
N LYS A 101 7.32 -1.51 16.37
CA LYS A 101 6.35 -1.94 15.35
C LYS A 101 6.46 -1.14 14.05
N LYS A 102 6.72 0.17 14.14
CA LYS A 102 6.90 1.02 12.96
C LYS A 102 8.20 0.66 12.22
N GLN A 103 9.28 0.38 12.96
CA GLN A 103 10.55 -0.02 12.38
C GLN A 103 10.45 -1.38 11.68
N GLU A 104 9.78 -2.36 12.27
CA GLU A 104 9.52 -3.67 11.64
C GLU A 104 8.80 -3.52 10.30
N VAL A 105 7.71 -2.76 10.25
CA VAL A 105 6.96 -2.51 9.00
C VAL A 105 7.82 -1.82 7.92
N THR A 106 8.78 -0.98 8.31
CA THR A 106 9.67 -0.30 7.35
C THR A 106 10.81 -1.17 6.84
N LYS A 107 11.31 -2.12 7.64
CA LYS A 107 12.42 -3.01 7.25
C LYS A 107 12.03 -3.94 6.10
N ASP A 108 10.78 -4.42 6.10
CA ASP A 108 10.31 -5.37 5.08
C ASP A 108 9.75 -4.70 3.83
N ARG A 109 9.58 -3.37 3.84
CA ARG A 109 9.00 -2.63 2.72
C ARG A 109 10.04 -2.33 1.66
N LYS A 110 10.41 -3.35 0.88
CA LYS A 110 11.18 -3.18 -0.36
C LYS A 110 10.36 -2.38 -1.39
N PRO A 111 10.98 -1.43 -2.11
CA PRO A 111 10.30 -0.69 -3.17
C PRO A 111 9.95 -1.63 -4.34
N ARG A 112 8.72 -1.49 -4.85
CA ARG A 112 8.14 -2.42 -5.85
C ARG A 112 8.95 -2.57 -7.14
N TYR A 113 9.76 -1.57 -7.51
CA TYR A 113 10.38 -1.50 -8.85
C TYR A 113 11.90 -1.39 -8.87
N ILE A 114 12.58 -1.23 -7.72
CA ILE A 114 14.03 -0.95 -7.74
C ILE A 114 14.82 -2.09 -8.39
N GLU A 115 14.43 -3.33 -8.12
CA GLU A 115 15.10 -4.52 -8.66
C GLU A 115 14.93 -4.59 -10.18
N GLN A 116 13.76 -4.24 -10.70
CA GLN A 116 13.49 -4.21 -12.14
C GLN A 116 14.29 -3.09 -12.82
N LEU A 117 14.42 -1.93 -12.19
CA LEU A 117 15.24 -0.83 -12.70
C LEU A 117 16.72 -1.24 -12.77
N LEU A 118 17.24 -1.86 -11.73
CA LEU A 118 18.62 -2.37 -11.70
C LEU A 118 18.85 -3.43 -12.80
N LYS A 119 17.94 -4.41 -12.93
CA LYS A 119 17.99 -5.41 -14.02
C LYS A 119 17.97 -4.74 -15.40
N SER A 120 17.11 -3.74 -15.61
CA SER A 120 17.04 -3.03 -16.90
C SER A 120 18.32 -2.26 -17.25
N ALA A 121 18.97 -1.68 -16.24
CA ALA A 121 20.24 -0.98 -16.42
C ALA A 121 21.35 -1.96 -16.82
N GLU A 122 21.39 -3.13 -16.17
CA GLU A 122 22.33 -4.19 -16.49
C GLU A 122 22.11 -4.74 -17.92
N LEU A 123 20.86 -4.98 -18.32
CA LEU A 123 20.53 -5.41 -19.68
C LEU A 123 20.98 -4.39 -20.73
N ARG A 124 20.76 -3.09 -20.49
CA ARG A 124 21.25 -2.03 -21.40
C ARG A 124 22.77 -2.02 -21.50
N LYS A 125 23.48 -2.24 -20.40
CA LYS A 125 24.94 -2.30 -20.39
C LYS A 125 25.43 -3.47 -21.24
N ARG A 126 24.89 -4.67 -21.01
CA ARG A 126 25.22 -5.87 -21.79
C ARG A 126 24.95 -5.68 -23.29
N GLU A 127 23.83 -5.08 -23.63
CA GLU A 127 23.45 -4.82 -25.02
C GLU A 127 24.36 -3.77 -25.69
N VAL A 128 24.78 -2.73 -24.97
CA VAL A 128 25.80 -1.78 -25.46
C VAL A 128 27.12 -2.49 -25.71
N ASP A 129 27.58 -3.32 -24.76
CA ASP A 129 28.82 -4.09 -24.90
C ASP A 129 28.74 -5.02 -26.13
N ARG A 130 27.63 -5.73 -26.33
CA ARG A 130 27.38 -6.58 -27.51
C ARG A 130 27.45 -5.78 -28.82
N ARG A 131 26.83 -4.60 -28.87
CA ARG A 131 26.88 -3.71 -30.04
C ARG A 131 28.30 -3.25 -30.36
N THR A 132 29.05 -2.82 -29.35
CA THR A 132 30.45 -2.39 -29.55
C THR A 132 31.33 -3.55 -30.04
N GLN A 133 31.14 -4.75 -29.50
CA GLN A 133 31.90 -5.93 -29.89
C GLN A 133 31.63 -6.35 -31.33
N ARG A 134 30.35 -6.39 -31.75
CA ARG A 134 30.00 -6.67 -33.15
C ARG A 134 30.55 -5.62 -34.11
N LYS A 135 30.55 -4.35 -33.70
CA LYS A 135 31.15 -3.27 -34.48
C LYS A 135 32.66 -3.49 -34.67
N ILE A 136 33.38 -3.78 -33.58
CA ILE A 136 34.83 -4.06 -33.63
C ILE A 136 35.14 -5.28 -34.49
N GLN A 137 34.35 -6.35 -34.37
CA GLN A 137 34.54 -7.57 -35.17
C GLN A 137 34.35 -7.26 -36.67
N LYS A 138 33.31 -6.51 -37.03
CA LYS A 138 33.08 -6.09 -38.42
C LYS A 138 34.20 -5.21 -38.96
N GLU A 139 34.70 -4.25 -38.17
CA GLU A 139 35.84 -3.40 -38.56
C GLU A 139 37.10 -4.25 -38.83
N ARG A 140 37.35 -5.28 -38.01
CA ARG A 140 38.47 -6.20 -38.18
C ARG A 140 38.34 -7.11 -39.39
N GLU A 141 37.13 -7.59 -39.68
CA GLU A 141 36.88 -8.39 -40.89
C GLU A 141 37.13 -7.55 -42.15
N THR A 142 36.68 -6.29 -42.16
CA THR A 142 36.93 -5.39 -43.29
C THR A 142 38.41 -5.01 -43.45
N GLU A 143 39.16 -4.83 -42.36
CA GLU A 143 40.60 -4.59 -42.42
C GLU A 143 41.38 -5.86 -42.79
N GLY A 144 40.95 -7.01 -42.29
CA GLY A 144 41.50 -8.32 -42.62
C GLY A 144 41.35 -8.68 -44.10
N GLU A 145 40.24 -8.31 -44.74
CA GLU A 145 40.04 -8.47 -46.17
C GLU A 145 41.08 -7.68 -47.00
N ALA A 146 41.50 -6.50 -46.51
CA ALA A 146 42.54 -5.69 -47.16
C ALA A 146 43.97 -6.19 -46.92
N PHE A 147 44.20 -7.04 -45.91
CA PHE A 147 45.52 -7.57 -45.53
C PHE A 147 45.57 -9.11 -45.47
N GLY A 148 44.70 -9.78 -46.22
CA GLY A 148 44.55 -11.24 -46.22
C GLY A 148 45.83 -12.00 -46.60
N ASP A 149 46.76 -11.35 -47.29
CA ASP A 149 48.06 -11.92 -47.68
C ASP A 149 49.07 -11.98 -46.51
N LYS A 150 48.76 -11.41 -45.34
CA LYS A 150 49.63 -11.38 -44.16
C LYS A 150 49.13 -12.30 -43.05
N GLU A 151 50.06 -12.85 -42.27
CA GLU A 151 49.75 -13.73 -41.15
C GLU A 151 49.01 -12.98 -40.02
N ALA A 152 47.84 -13.50 -39.62
CA ALA A 152 47.04 -12.95 -38.53
C ALA A 152 47.38 -13.61 -37.19
N TYR A 153 47.99 -12.84 -36.28
CA TYR A 153 48.34 -13.33 -34.95
C TYR A 153 47.27 -12.95 -33.91
N VAL A 154 46.67 -13.95 -33.28
CA VAL A 154 45.63 -13.77 -32.27
C VAL A 154 46.11 -14.27 -30.91
N THR A 155 45.99 -13.42 -29.89
CA THR A 155 46.38 -13.76 -28.51
C THR A 155 45.41 -14.78 -27.89
N SER A 156 45.91 -15.62 -26.96
CA SER A 156 45.10 -16.62 -26.26
C SER A 156 43.89 -16.02 -25.53
N ALA A 157 44.05 -14.83 -24.95
CA ALA A 157 42.98 -14.08 -24.29
C ALA A 157 41.87 -13.67 -25.25
N TYR A 158 42.21 -13.25 -26.48
CA TYR A 158 41.20 -12.89 -27.49
C TYR A 158 40.45 -14.13 -28.00
N LYS A 159 41.15 -15.24 -28.25
CA LYS A 159 40.51 -16.52 -28.62
C LYS A 159 39.48 -16.95 -27.59
N ARG A 160 39.81 -16.82 -26.29
CA ARG A 160 38.88 -17.12 -25.19
C ARG A 160 37.65 -16.22 -25.21
N LYS A 161 37.84 -14.91 -25.42
CA LYS A 161 36.72 -13.95 -25.49
C LYS A 161 35.79 -14.24 -26.68
N MET A 162 36.34 -14.63 -27.82
CA MET A 162 35.53 -15.01 -28.99
C MET A 162 34.70 -16.26 -28.73
N GLN A 163 35.29 -17.27 -28.08
CA GLN A 163 34.58 -18.49 -27.70
C GLN A 163 33.48 -18.21 -26.67
N GLU A 164 33.76 -17.39 -25.65
CA GLU A 164 32.79 -16.97 -24.64
C GLU A 164 31.59 -16.26 -25.26
N MET A 165 31.83 -15.39 -26.24
CA MET A 165 30.78 -14.68 -26.99
C MET A 165 29.92 -15.65 -27.81
N GLN A 166 30.55 -16.59 -28.52
CA GLN A 166 29.82 -17.61 -29.29
C GLN A 166 28.96 -18.49 -28.38
N GLU A 167 29.51 -18.94 -27.25
CA GLU A 167 28.76 -19.75 -26.28
C GLU A 167 27.58 -18.98 -25.68
N GLU A 168 27.75 -17.68 -25.40
CA GLU A 168 26.68 -16.84 -24.89
C GLU A 168 25.56 -16.64 -25.91
N GLU A 169 25.91 -16.40 -27.19
CA GLU A 169 24.93 -16.31 -28.29
C GLU A 169 24.19 -17.64 -28.51
N GLU A 170 24.88 -18.79 -28.47
CA GLU A 170 24.23 -20.10 -28.56
C GLU A 170 23.29 -20.37 -27.39
N ARG A 171 23.67 -19.93 -26.18
CA ARG A 171 22.84 -20.07 -24.98
C ARG A 171 21.61 -19.18 -25.06
N GLU A 172 21.73 -17.95 -25.55
CA GLU A 172 20.60 -17.05 -25.81
C GLU A 172 19.68 -17.64 -26.89
N MET A 173 20.22 -18.10 -28.02
CA MET A 173 19.43 -18.74 -29.07
C MET A 173 18.67 -19.96 -28.57
N ARG A 174 19.29 -20.81 -27.73
CA ARG A 174 18.61 -21.96 -27.15
C ARG A 174 17.46 -21.55 -26.23
N ARG A 175 17.63 -20.49 -25.44
CA ARG A 175 16.56 -19.95 -24.59
C ARG A 175 15.43 -19.38 -25.45
N GLU A 176 15.76 -18.60 -26.47
CA GLU A 176 14.78 -18.04 -27.40
C GLU A 176 14.00 -19.13 -28.14
N GLN A 177 14.65 -20.22 -28.57
CA GLN A 177 13.97 -21.36 -29.18
C GLN A 177 12.99 -22.04 -28.22
N MET A 178 13.39 -22.24 -26.97
CA MET A 178 12.51 -22.82 -25.94
C MET A 178 11.35 -21.87 -25.60
N ASP A 179 11.62 -20.57 -25.48
CA ASP A 179 10.60 -19.56 -25.20
C ASP A 179 9.61 -19.45 -26.38
N GLN A 180 10.10 -19.47 -27.62
CA GLN A 180 9.25 -19.49 -28.83
C GLN A 180 8.38 -20.75 -28.88
N MET A 181 8.93 -21.92 -28.52
CA MET A 181 8.17 -23.17 -28.47
C MET A 181 7.10 -23.15 -27.37
N MET A 182 7.37 -22.47 -26.26
CA MET A 182 6.46 -22.33 -25.12
C MET A 182 5.52 -21.12 -25.24
N ASP A 183 5.64 -20.33 -26.30
CA ASP A 183 4.82 -19.15 -26.52
C ASP A 183 3.37 -19.53 -26.82
N VAL A 184 2.48 -19.13 -25.93
CA VAL A 184 1.04 -19.39 -25.99
C VAL A 184 0.35 -18.68 -27.16
N THR A 185 0.95 -17.62 -27.71
CA THR A 185 0.39 -16.89 -28.85
C THR A 185 0.43 -17.70 -30.15
N ASN A 186 1.26 -18.75 -30.21
CA ASN A 186 1.34 -19.68 -31.33
C ASN A 186 0.27 -20.80 -31.29
N ARG A 187 -0.49 -20.92 -30.18
CA ARG A 187 -1.65 -21.82 -30.14
C ARG A 187 -2.81 -21.18 -30.89
N LYS A 188 -3.14 -21.72 -32.07
CA LYS A 188 -4.41 -21.43 -32.75
C LYS A 188 -5.57 -21.79 -31.80
N THR A 189 -6.45 -20.83 -31.56
CA THR A 189 -7.78 -21.02 -30.96
C THR A 189 -8.68 -21.82 -31.88
#